data_AF-A0A3C0VFM4-F1
#
_entry.id   AF-A0A3C0VFM4-F1
#
_cell.length_a   1.000
_cell.length_b   1.000
_cell.length_c   1.000
_cell.angle_alpha   90.00
_cell.angle_beta   90.00
_cell.angle_gamma   90.00
#
_symmetry.space_group_name_H-M   'P 1'
#
loop_
_entity.id
_entity.type
_entity.pdbx_description
1 polymer ?
#
loop_
_entity_poly.entity_id
_entity_poly.type
_entity_poly.pdbx_seq_one_letter_code
_entity_poly.pdbx_strand_id
1 'polypeptide(L)'
;MYGGAAAAAILLLAIVFMAVGGKEPAGRVAQGPGAGSAVVPALTQEAVQAERLRKAEAELKRIEGEEAANPRAYSYLEGLYYNLSLVSRGLPDEFQSRVKRKLDAIIALHKSEGKEMIELIDAQVAELAADENRGYSEALRVLAKPPPEIEGIPEYEERFQRLKETAARYAQDERHLVELKREAEAFARKKLYLVAERVIREGFSEREFATDTPIWERREEILKKYEAAPMAEAQARMDAEEEARKKKEREEREKAFAQRLQDFTAGKAKISPEPLLGQYDLINWPYRSRNAQWKLEKSDGGAGRITAAVPDEGHHWVLGPNGAHWEDYVLRFKARIAKGTLILLPRVTVAQINAAAAADPAAEEGRIAFDAEQTGDGWITVTVEVVGAGDSTRVEVTVEGGSKAGTTTRAGADLKLSQSGDAEFPDRGAFLFVFCKGSEISVQDVELRLVRHSRRGILD
;
A
#
# COMPACT_ATOMS: atom_id res chain seq x y z
N MET A 1 -35.45 5.12 -55.06
CA MET A 1 -35.49 4.20 -56.23
C MET A 1 -34.75 2.96 -55.78
N TYR A 2 -35.28 1.76 -55.60
CA TYR A 2 -36.49 1.04 -55.98
C TYR A 2 -37.39 0.86 -54.73
N GLY A 3 -38.72 0.74 -54.74
CA GLY A 3 -39.67 0.28 -55.75
C GLY A 3 -40.43 -0.92 -55.16
N GLY A 4 -41.71 -0.72 -54.82
CA GLY A 4 -42.48 -1.60 -53.94
C GLY A 4 -42.87 -2.95 -54.51
N ALA A 5 -43.02 -3.93 -53.61
CA ALA A 5 -43.64 -5.23 -53.89
C ALA A 5 -44.07 -5.98 -52.60
N ALA A 6 -44.61 -5.30 -51.59
CA ALA A 6 -45.02 -5.94 -50.32
C ALA A 6 -46.55 -5.86 -50.03
N ALA A 7 -47.35 -5.21 -50.89
CA ALA A 7 -48.78 -4.99 -50.64
C ALA A 7 -49.72 -5.98 -51.36
N ALA A 8 -49.21 -6.98 -52.10
CA ALA A 8 -50.04 -7.83 -52.96
C ALA A 8 -50.36 -9.24 -52.39
N ALA A 9 -49.82 -9.63 -51.24
CA ALA A 9 -50.00 -11.00 -50.71
C ALA A 9 -51.10 -11.14 -49.64
N ILE A 10 -51.67 -10.03 -49.13
CA ILE A 10 -52.66 -10.05 -48.03
C ILE A 10 -54.12 -10.10 -48.53
N LEU A 11 -54.38 -9.95 -49.84
CA LEU A 11 -55.75 -9.83 -50.37
C LEU A 11 -56.39 -11.13 -50.90
N LEU A 12 -55.69 -12.29 -50.88
CA LEU A 12 -56.19 -13.52 -51.52
C LEU A 12 -56.82 -14.55 -50.58
N LEU A 13 -56.84 -14.31 -49.26
CA LEU A 13 -57.42 -15.24 -48.27
C LEU A 13 -58.77 -14.79 -47.69
N ALA A 14 -59.26 -13.60 -48.04
CA ALA A 14 -60.55 -13.07 -47.57
C ALA A 14 -61.74 -13.32 -48.53
N ILE A 15 -61.52 -13.85 -49.74
CA ILE A 15 -62.57 -13.98 -50.78
C ILE A 15 -63.27 -15.36 -50.78
N VAL A 16 -62.84 -16.34 -49.99
CA VAL A 16 -63.46 -17.69 -49.98
C VAL A 16 -64.46 -17.90 -48.83
N PHE A 17 -64.63 -16.96 -47.89
CA PHE A 17 -65.48 -17.14 -46.70
C PHE A 17 -66.75 -16.26 -46.61
N MET A 18 -67.08 -15.44 -47.62
CA MET A 18 -68.31 -14.61 -47.62
C MET A 18 -69.33 -15.01 -48.71
N ALA A 19 -69.68 -16.29 -48.80
CA ALA A 19 -70.78 -16.72 -49.69
C ALA A 19 -71.54 -17.98 -49.22
N VAL A 20 -71.86 -18.12 -47.93
CA VAL A 20 -73.01 -18.96 -47.50
C VAL A 20 -73.59 -18.39 -46.20
N GLY A 21 -74.72 -17.67 -46.31
CA GLY A 21 -75.52 -17.28 -45.15
C GLY A 21 -76.22 -15.94 -45.30
N GLY A 22 -77.40 -15.92 -45.91
CA GLY A 22 -78.25 -14.73 -45.93
C GLY A 22 -79.51 -14.92 -46.76
N LYS A 23 -80.67 -14.81 -46.11
CA LYS A 23 -82.04 -14.95 -46.64
C LYS A 23 -82.33 -14.03 -47.84
N GLU A 24 -83.26 -14.47 -48.70
CA GLU A 24 -83.86 -13.71 -49.81
C GLU A 24 -84.34 -12.31 -49.41
N PRO A 25 -84.44 -11.37 -50.37
CA PRO A 25 -85.75 -11.17 -51.00
C PRO A 25 -85.75 -10.98 -52.53
N ALA A 26 -86.93 -11.29 -53.07
CA ALA A 26 -87.45 -11.13 -54.41
C ALA A 26 -86.98 -9.90 -55.24
N GLY A 27 -86.68 -10.15 -56.52
CA GLY A 27 -86.59 -9.13 -57.57
C GLY A 27 -86.40 -9.77 -58.95
N ARG A 28 -87.47 -9.80 -59.75
CA ARG A 28 -87.52 -10.37 -61.12
C ARG A 28 -86.51 -9.70 -62.06
N VAL A 29 -85.71 -10.49 -62.79
CA VAL A 29 -85.23 -10.16 -64.14
C VAL A 29 -85.20 -11.43 -65.00
N ALA A 30 -85.61 -11.28 -66.25
CA ALA A 30 -86.06 -12.30 -67.19
C ALA A 30 -85.00 -13.34 -67.62
N GLN A 31 -85.50 -14.55 -67.89
CA GLN A 31 -84.81 -15.67 -68.53
C GLN A 31 -84.50 -15.38 -70.00
N GLY A 32 -83.26 -15.62 -70.41
CA GLY A 32 -82.88 -16.02 -71.76
C GLY A 32 -82.31 -17.44 -71.70
N PRO A 33 -82.63 -18.36 -72.64
CA PRO A 33 -82.42 -19.79 -72.44
C PRO A 33 -81.07 -20.28 -72.95
N GLY A 34 -80.49 -21.23 -72.20
CA GLY A 34 -79.79 -22.38 -72.77
C GLY A 34 -78.26 -22.28 -72.85
N ALA A 35 -77.58 -23.02 -71.97
CA ALA A 35 -76.61 -24.03 -72.38
C ALA A 35 -76.02 -24.76 -71.15
N GLY A 36 -76.10 -26.10 -71.18
CA GLY A 36 -75.06 -26.96 -70.62
C GLY A 36 -74.98 -27.06 -69.10
N SER A 37 -75.84 -27.88 -68.51
CA SER A 37 -75.54 -28.59 -67.26
C SER A 37 -74.26 -29.41 -67.45
N ALA A 38 -73.12 -28.87 -67.04
CA ALA A 38 -71.92 -29.63 -66.76
C ALA A 38 -71.94 -29.94 -65.26
N VAL A 39 -72.32 -31.18 -64.94
CA VAL A 39 -72.23 -31.75 -63.59
C VAL A 39 -70.76 -31.70 -63.16
N VAL A 40 -70.43 -30.74 -62.29
CA VAL A 40 -69.18 -30.75 -61.53
C VAL A 40 -69.19 -32.03 -60.69
N PRO A 41 -68.17 -32.89 -60.74
CA PRO A 41 -68.14 -34.05 -59.87
C PRO A 41 -68.09 -33.55 -58.43
N ALA A 42 -69.08 -33.96 -57.62
CA ALA A 42 -69.06 -33.73 -56.18
C ALA A 42 -67.81 -34.43 -55.62
N LEU A 43 -66.75 -33.66 -55.36
CA LEU A 43 -65.64 -34.11 -54.55
C LEU A 43 -66.23 -34.59 -53.22
N THR A 44 -65.98 -35.85 -52.87
CA THR A 44 -66.38 -36.38 -51.58
C THR A 44 -65.78 -35.49 -50.49
N GLN A 45 -66.49 -35.28 -49.37
CA GLN A 45 -65.97 -34.51 -48.23
C GLN A 45 -64.57 -34.99 -47.81
N GLU A 46 -64.29 -36.28 -47.98
CA GLU A 46 -62.98 -36.90 -47.77
C GLU A 46 -61.89 -36.38 -48.71
N ALA A 47 -62.18 -36.19 -50.01
CA ALA A 47 -61.21 -35.67 -50.97
C ALA A 47 -60.82 -34.20 -50.67
N VAL A 48 -61.79 -33.39 -50.24
CA VAL A 48 -61.55 -32.00 -49.83
C VAL A 48 -60.72 -31.94 -48.54
N GLN A 49 -60.98 -32.81 -47.57
CA GLN A 49 -60.18 -32.90 -46.35
C GLN A 49 -58.75 -33.40 -46.63
N ALA A 50 -58.58 -34.37 -47.53
CA ALA A 50 -57.28 -34.87 -47.95
C ALA A 50 -56.43 -33.79 -48.65
N GLU A 51 -57.03 -32.97 -49.52
CA GLU A 51 -56.32 -31.86 -50.17
C GLU A 51 -55.94 -30.74 -49.19
N ARG A 52 -56.84 -30.41 -48.24
CA ARG A 52 -56.54 -29.45 -47.17
C ARG A 52 -55.40 -29.93 -46.28
N LEU A 53 -55.40 -31.22 -45.91
CA LEU A 53 -54.31 -31.82 -45.15
C LEU A 53 -52.99 -31.77 -45.93
N ARG A 54 -52.99 -32.15 -47.22
CA ARG A 54 -51.78 -32.10 -48.06
C ARG A 54 -51.17 -30.70 -48.15
N LYS A 55 -52.02 -29.66 -48.29
CA LYS A 55 -51.56 -28.26 -48.30
C LYS A 55 -51.01 -27.83 -46.95
N ALA A 56 -51.67 -28.20 -45.85
CA ALA A 56 -51.21 -27.90 -44.51
C ALA A 56 -49.89 -28.61 -44.15
N GLU A 57 -49.68 -29.84 -44.65
CA GLU A 57 -48.41 -30.56 -44.48
C GLU A 57 -47.27 -29.95 -45.29
N ALA A 58 -47.53 -29.51 -46.52
CA ALA A 58 -46.54 -28.78 -47.32
C ALA A 58 -46.14 -27.46 -46.64
N GLU A 59 -47.12 -26.76 -46.06
CA GLU A 59 -46.88 -25.52 -45.32
C GLU A 59 -46.12 -25.75 -44.01
N LEU A 60 -46.47 -26.80 -43.25
CA LEU A 60 -45.70 -27.18 -42.08
C LEU A 60 -44.24 -27.48 -42.43
N LYS A 61 -43.99 -28.22 -43.51
CA LYS A 61 -42.62 -28.53 -43.97
C LYS A 61 -41.86 -27.26 -44.42
N ARG A 62 -42.56 -26.29 -45.00
CA ARG A 62 -41.98 -24.97 -45.34
C ARG A 62 -41.57 -24.23 -44.07
N ILE A 63 -42.46 -24.15 -43.08
CA ILE A 63 -42.20 -23.48 -41.80
C ILE A 63 -41.05 -24.18 -41.05
N GLU A 64 -41.00 -25.52 -41.04
CA GLU A 64 -39.87 -26.28 -40.47
C GLU A 64 -38.54 -26.00 -41.20
N GLY A 65 -38.58 -25.75 -42.51
CA GLY A 65 -37.42 -25.29 -43.27
C GLY A 65 -36.96 -23.88 -42.88
N GLU A 66 -37.90 -22.98 -42.58
CA GLU A 66 -37.59 -21.64 -42.08
C GLU A 66 -37.10 -21.64 -40.63
N GLU A 67 -37.67 -22.50 -39.78
CA GLU A 67 -37.18 -22.77 -38.42
C GLU A 67 -35.72 -23.25 -38.45
N ALA A 68 -35.38 -24.19 -39.35
CA ALA A 68 -34.01 -24.68 -39.50
C ALA A 68 -33.05 -23.60 -40.04
N ALA A 69 -33.52 -22.73 -40.93
CA ALA A 69 -32.70 -21.67 -41.52
C ALA A 69 -32.46 -20.50 -40.55
N ASN A 70 -33.47 -20.14 -39.75
CA ASN A 70 -33.46 -19.00 -38.84
C ASN A 70 -34.04 -19.37 -37.47
N PRO A 71 -33.35 -20.20 -36.68
CA PRO A 71 -33.90 -20.78 -35.45
C PRO A 71 -34.24 -19.76 -34.35
N ARG A 72 -33.65 -18.57 -34.40
CA ARG A 72 -33.85 -17.48 -33.43
C ARG A 72 -34.81 -16.38 -33.89
N ALA A 73 -35.47 -16.55 -35.03
CA ALA A 73 -36.47 -15.60 -35.51
C ALA A 73 -37.81 -15.83 -34.78
N TYR A 74 -37.80 -15.77 -33.44
CA TYR A 74 -38.86 -16.27 -32.59
C TYR A 74 -40.23 -15.67 -32.89
N SER A 75 -40.37 -14.34 -32.85
CA SER A 75 -41.65 -13.67 -33.11
C SER A 75 -42.18 -13.94 -34.54
N TYR A 76 -41.28 -14.14 -35.52
CA TYR A 76 -41.65 -14.54 -36.88
C TYR A 76 -42.14 -15.99 -36.93
N LEU A 77 -41.41 -16.93 -36.32
CA LEU A 77 -41.77 -18.35 -36.27
C LEU A 77 -43.05 -18.60 -35.46
N GLU A 78 -43.23 -17.91 -34.33
CA GLU A 78 -44.47 -17.92 -33.55
C GLU A 78 -45.66 -17.49 -34.41
N GLY A 79 -45.52 -16.39 -35.17
CA GLY A 79 -46.55 -15.92 -36.09
C GLY A 79 -46.91 -16.95 -37.16
N LEU A 80 -45.91 -17.61 -37.76
CA LEU A 80 -46.11 -18.66 -38.75
C LEU A 80 -46.83 -19.89 -38.16
N TYR A 81 -46.36 -20.41 -37.03
CA TYR A 81 -46.98 -21.56 -36.37
C TYR A 81 -48.37 -21.25 -35.81
N TYR A 82 -48.60 -20.03 -35.31
CA TYR A 82 -49.90 -19.55 -34.89
C TYR A 82 -50.89 -19.52 -36.06
N ASN A 83 -50.50 -18.94 -37.20
CA ASN A 83 -51.33 -18.92 -38.41
C ASN A 83 -51.63 -20.34 -38.92
N LEU A 84 -50.63 -21.23 -38.94
CA LEU A 84 -50.85 -22.63 -39.31
C LEU A 84 -51.83 -23.31 -38.34
N SER A 85 -51.74 -23.03 -37.04
CA SER A 85 -52.66 -23.58 -36.03
C SER A 85 -54.12 -23.17 -36.31
N LEU A 86 -54.37 -21.93 -36.73
CA LEU A 86 -55.70 -21.43 -37.08
C LEU A 86 -56.27 -22.13 -38.32
N VAL A 87 -55.44 -22.30 -39.36
CA VAL A 87 -55.84 -22.94 -40.62
C VAL A 87 -56.01 -24.47 -40.46
N SER A 88 -55.33 -25.07 -39.48
CA SER A 88 -55.40 -26.51 -39.19
C SER A 88 -56.69 -26.97 -38.48
N ARG A 89 -57.57 -26.04 -38.07
CA ARG A 89 -58.83 -26.39 -37.39
C ARG A 89 -59.72 -27.26 -38.29
N GLY A 90 -60.11 -28.42 -37.76
CA GLY A 90 -60.93 -29.42 -38.47
C GLY A 90 -60.14 -30.38 -39.36
N LEU A 91 -58.80 -30.39 -39.28
CA LEU A 91 -57.93 -31.46 -39.79
C LEU A 91 -57.79 -32.60 -38.75
N PRO A 92 -57.19 -33.75 -39.08
CA PRO A 92 -56.97 -34.81 -38.10
C PRO A 92 -56.27 -34.33 -36.82
N ASP A 93 -56.71 -34.83 -35.67
CA ASP A 93 -56.23 -34.41 -34.34
C ASP A 93 -54.72 -34.60 -34.16
N GLU A 94 -54.15 -35.61 -34.82
CA GLU A 94 -52.70 -35.86 -34.82
C GLU A 94 -51.93 -34.69 -35.45
N PHE A 95 -52.41 -34.15 -36.58
CA PHE A 95 -51.78 -33.01 -37.25
C PHE A 95 -51.91 -31.74 -36.40
N GLN A 96 -53.11 -31.46 -35.89
CA GLN A 96 -53.36 -30.31 -35.01
C GLN A 96 -52.46 -30.37 -33.75
N SER A 97 -52.34 -31.55 -33.14
CA SER A 97 -51.48 -31.78 -31.97
C SER A 97 -50.00 -31.60 -32.29
N ARG A 98 -49.55 -31.93 -33.51
CA ARG A 98 -48.16 -31.69 -33.95
C ARG A 98 -47.87 -30.20 -34.10
N VAL A 99 -48.74 -29.46 -34.79
CA VAL A 99 -48.60 -27.99 -34.97
C VAL A 99 -48.64 -27.28 -33.62
N LYS A 100 -49.56 -27.68 -32.74
CA LYS A 100 -49.66 -27.12 -31.39
C LYS A 100 -48.39 -27.36 -30.58
N ARG A 101 -47.85 -28.60 -30.56
CA ARG A 101 -46.59 -28.90 -29.87
C ARG A 101 -45.43 -28.06 -30.38
N LYS A 102 -45.36 -27.83 -31.69
CA LYS A 102 -44.35 -26.95 -32.31
C LYS A 102 -44.50 -25.49 -31.87
N LEU A 103 -45.72 -24.95 -31.93
CA LEU A 103 -46.01 -23.60 -31.45
C LEU A 103 -45.66 -23.42 -29.97
N ASP A 104 -46.12 -24.34 -29.12
CA ASP A 104 -45.85 -24.32 -27.67
C ASP A 104 -44.35 -24.41 -27.37
N ALA A 105 -43.60 -25.23 -28.13
CA ALA A 105 -42.15 -25.35 -28.00
C ALA A 105 -41.42 -24.05 -28.38
N ILE A 106 -41.81 -23.40 -29.48
CA ILE A 106 -41.21 -22.12 -29.90
C ILE A 106 -41.51 -21.02 -28.89
N ILE A 107 -42.76 -20.91 -28.40
CA ILE A 107 -43.14 -19.92 -27.38
C ILE A 107 -42.37 -20.15 -26.08
N ALA A 108 -42.22 -21.40 -25.65
CA ALA A 108 -41.48 -21.74 -24.43
C ALA A 108 -40.00 -21.37 -24.58
N LEU A 109 -39.39 -21.68 -25.73
CA LEU A 109 -38.00 -21.36 -26.04
C LEU A 109 -37.76 -19.84 -26.13
N HIS A 110 -38.64 -19.11 -26.82
CA HIS A 110 -38.57 -17.65 -26.92
C HIS A 110 -38.62 -16.99 -25.54
N LYS A 111 -39.53 -17.44 -24.67
CA LYS A 111 -39.62 -16.92 -23.29
C LYS A 111 -38.40 -17.26 -22.45
N SER A 112 -37.86 -18.48 -22.54
CA SER A 112 -36.68 -18.85 -21.75
C SER A 112 -35.44 -18.07 -22.19
N GLU A 113 -35.18 -18.01 -23.50
CA GLU A 113 -34.01 -17.29 -24.02
C GLU A 113 -34.15 -15.78 -23.86
N GLY A 114 -35.36 -15.23 -24.01
CA GLY A 114 -35.63 -13.81 -23.77
C GLY A 114 -35.37 -13.40 -22.32
N LYS A 115 -35.73 -14.26 -21.36
CA LYS A 115 -35.42 -14.04 -19.94
C LYS A 115 -33.92 -14.02 -19.68
N GLU A 116 -33.19 -15.02 -20.18
CA GLU A 116 -31.73 -15.08 -20.03
C GLU A 116 -31.05 -13.87 -20.66
N MET A 117 -31.52 -13.44 -21.83
CA MET A 117 -30.97 -12.30 -22.54
C MET A 117 -31.18 -10.97 -21.80
N ILE A 118 -32.39 -10.70 -21.29
CA ILE A 118 -32.63 -9.44 -20.55
C ILE A 118 -31.85 -9.39 -19.23
N GLU A 119 -31.67 -10.53 -18.54
CA GLU A 119 -30.83 -10.62 -17.34
C GLU A 119 -29.35 -10.40 -17.66
N LEU A 120 -28.87 -10.91 -18.79
CA LEU A 120 -27.50 -10.66 -19.27
C LEU A 120 -27.28 -9.19 -19.61
N ILE A 121 -28.23 -8.54 -20.29
CA ILE A 121 -28.16 -7.11 -20.62
C ILE A 121 -28.14 -6.27 -19.34
N ASP A 122 -28.98 -6.58 -18.35
CA ASP A 122 -28.98 -5.91 -17.05
C ASP A 122 -27.61 -5.97 -16.39
N ALA A 123 -27.02 -7.16 -16.32
CA ALA A 123 -25.71 -7.37 -15.73
C ALA A 123 -24.62 -6.59 -16.50
N GLN A 124 -24.66 -6.64 -17.84
CA GLN A 124 -23.70 -5.93 -18.69
C GLN A 124 -23.81 -4.40 -18.54
N VAL A 125 -25.02 -3.85 -18.43
CA VAL A 125 -25.24 -2.43 -18.19
C VAL A 125 -24.69 -2.02 -16.83
N ALA A 126 -24.92 -2.82 -15.78
CA ALA A 126 -24.38 -2.57 -14.45
C ALA A 126 -22.84 -2.63 -14.42
N GLU A 127 -22.23 -3.60 -15.10
CA GLU A 127 -20.78 -3.71 -15.21
C GLU A 127 -20.16 -2.50 -15.93
N LEU A 128 -20.73 -2.12 -17.08
CA LEU A 128 -20.26 -0.96 -17.85
C LEU A 128 -20.45 0.34 -17.07
N ALA A 129 -21.54 0.47 -16.32
CA ALA A 129 -21.80 1.62 -15.47
C ALA A 129 -20.77 1.75 -14.34
N ALA A 130 -20.28 0.64 -13.79
CA ALA A 130 -19.28 0.66 -12.71
C ALA A 130 -17.88 1.08 -13.21
N ASP A 131 -17.54 0.82 -14.47
CA ASP A 131 -16.24 1.19 -15.06
C ASP A 131 -16.18 2.69 -15.37
N GLU A 132 -15.28 3.41 -14.67
CA GLU A 132 -15.06 4.85 -14.86
C GLU A 132 -14.64 5.26 -16.29
N ASN A 133 -14.05 4.34 -17.07
CA ASN A 133 -13.57 4.64 -18.42
C ASN A 133 -14.63 4.42 -19.50
N ARG A 134 -15.66 3.60 -19.22
CA ARG A 134 -16.72 3.25 -20.18
C ARG A 134 -18.03 3.92 -19.81
N GLY A 135 -18.44 3.76 -18.56
CA GLY A 135 -19.61 4.38 -17.96
C GLY A 135 -20.93 4.08 -18.69
N TYR A 136 -21.92 4.92 -18.43
CA TYR A 136 -23.25 4.78 -19.01
C TYR A 136 -23.28 5.10 -20.51
N SER A 137 -22.26 5.79 -21.03
CA SER A 137 -22.14 6.09 -22.45
C SER A 137 -21.96 4.82 -23.31
N GLU A 138 -21.20 3.83 -22.83
CA GLU A 138 -21.02 2.56 -23.51
C GLU A 138 -22.22 1.64 -23.28
N ALA A 139 -22.84 1.67 -22.09
CA ALA A 139 -24.07 0.95 -21.79
C ALA A 139 -25.20 1.33 -22.76
N LEU A 140 -25.32 2.61 -23.14
CA LEU A 140 -26.27 3.06 -24.14
C LEU A 140 -26.03 2.48 -25.55
N ARG A 141 -24.79 2.14 -25.89
CA ARG A 141 -24.50 1.48 -27.17
C ARG A 141 -25.02 0.04 -27.18
N VAL A 142 -24.90 -0.66 -26.06
CA VAL A 142 -25.48 -1.99 -25.87
C VAL A 142 -27.02 -1.93 -25.97
N LEU A 143 -27.63 -0.88 -25.39
CA LEU A 143 -29.07 -0.66 -25.39
C LEU A 143 -29.62 0.02 -26.66
N ALA A 144 -28.84 0.08 -27.74
CA ALA A 144 -29.25 0.75 -28.97
C ALA A 144 -30.47 0.07 -29.63
N LYS A 145 -30.43 -1.27 -29.73
CA LYS A 145 -31.48 -2.10 -30.34
C LYS A 145 -31.74 -3.36 -29.49
N PRO A 146 -33.00 -3.75 -29.25
CA PRO A 146 -33.30 -5.00 -28.56
C PRO A 146 -32.85 -6.21 -29.40
N PRO A 147 -32.26 -7.25 -28.78
CA PRO A 147 -31.99 -8.52 -29.44
C PRO A 147 -33.28 -9.25 -29.88
N PRO A 148 -33.19 -10.13 -30.89
CA PRO A 148 -34.33 -10.93 -31.34
C PRO A 148 -35.00 -11.78 -30.26
N GLU A 149 -34.24 -12.18 -29.23
CA GLU A 149 -34.72 -12.97 -28.09
C GLU A 149 -35.69 -12.17 -27.19
N ILE A 150 -35.69 -10.83 -27.28
CA ILE A 150 -36.56 -9.92 -26.51
C ILE A 150 -37.75 -9.44 -27.33
N GLU A 151 -37.60 -9.36 -28.65
CA GLU A 151 -38.56 -8.76 -29.57
C GLU A 151 -39.87 -9.54 -29.63
N GLY A 152 -40.99 -8.88 -29.34
CA GLY A 152 -42.33 -9.47 -29.31
C GLY A 152 -42.75 -10.04 -27.95
N ILE A 153 -41.93 -9.92 -26.90
CA ILE A 153 -42.33 -10.23 -25.51
C ILE A 153 -42.52 -8.91 -24.74
N PRO A 154 -43.77 -8.43 -24.52
CA PRO A 154 -44.02 -7.10 -23.97
C PRO A 154 -43.33 -6.79 -22.64
N GLU A 155 -43.26 -7.78 -21.74
CA GLU A 155 -42.59 -7.63 -20.44
C GLU A 155 -41.09 -7.32 -20.59
N TYR A 156 -40.40 -7.97 -21.53
CA TYR A 156 -38.97 -7.80 -21.73
C TYR A 156 -38.66 -6.55 -22.54
N GLU A 157 -39.52 -6.18 -23.50
CA GLU A 157 -39.43 -4.90 -24.22
C GLU A 157 -39.60 -3.70 -23.28
N GLU A 158 -40.58 -3.75 -22.37
CA GLU A 158 -40.75 -2.70 -21.35
C GLU A 158 -39.53 -2.59 -20.44
N ARG A 159 -38.97 -3.72 -20.00
CA ARG A 159 -37.76 -3.74 -19.16
C ARG A 159 -36.57 -3.17 -19.90
N PHE A 160 -36.34 -3.58 -21.15
CA PHE A 160 -35.27 -3.04 -22.01
C PHE A 160 -35.40 -1.53 -22.20
N GLN A 161 -36.62 -1.03 -22.42
CA GLN A 161 -36.87 0.39 -22.60
C GLN A 161 -36.60 1.19 -21.31
N ARG A 162 -36.98 0.68 -20.14
CA ARG A 162 -36.66 1.30 -18.85
C ARG A 162 -35.16 1.37 -18.60
N LEU A 163 -34.41 0.32 -18.97
CA LEU A 163 -32.94 0.34 -18.87
C LEU A 163 -32.33 1.41 -19.75
N LYS A 164 -32.83 1.52 -20.99
CA LYS A 164 -32.38 2.53 -21.95
C LYS A 164 -32.62 3.95 -21.44
N GLU A 165 -33.80 4.22 -20.91
CA GLU A 165 -34.14 5.53 -20.33
C GLU A 165 -33.29 5.86 -19.10
N THR A 166 -33.10 4.88 -18.21
CA THR A 166 -32.26 5.02 -17.01
C THR A 166 -30.80 5.30 -17.38
N ALA A 167 -30.23 4.51 -18.29
CA ALA A 167 -28.87 4.71 -18.77
C ALA A 167 -28.71 6.04 -19.52
N ALA A 168 -29.74 6.51 -20.22
CA ALA A 168 -29.71 7.78 -20.94
C ALA A 168 -29.59 8.97 -19.97
N ARG A 169 -30.41 8.97 -18.92
CA ARG A 169 -30.35 9.98 -17.85
C ARG A 169 -28.97 9.97 -17.18
N TYR A 170 -28.51 8.79 -16.76
CA TYR A 170 -27.23 8.68 -16.06
C TYR A 170 -26.02 9.03 -16.94
N ALA A 171 -26.04 8.74 -18.24
CA ALA A 171 -24.99 9.20 -19.14
C ALA A 171 -24.93 10.73 -19.27
N GLN A 172 -26.06 11.43 -19.14
CA GLN A 172 -26.10 12.89 -19.13
C GLN A 172 -25.52 13.45 -17.83
N ASP A 173 -25.95 12.91 -16.69
CA ASP A 173 -25.46 13.32 -15.36
C ASP A 173 -23.95 13.07 -15.22
N GLU A 174 -23.46 11.94 -15.74
CA GLU A 174 -22.04 11.57 -15.75
C GLU A 174 -21.21 12.57 -16.56
N ARG A 175 -21.68 12.99 -17.75
CA ARG A 175 -20.99 14.01 -18.56
C ARG A 175 -20.88 15.34 -17.82
N HIS A 176 -21.96 15.77 -17.18
CA HIS A 176 -21.97 17.00 -16.39
C HIS A 176 -20.99 16.92 -15.22
N LEU A 177 -20.98 15.80 -14.49
CA LEU A 177 -20.03 15.58 -13.39
C LEU A 177 -18.56 15.58 -13.87
N VAL A 178 -18.28 15.04 -15.06
CA VAL A 178 -16.94 15.06 -15.67
C VAL A 178 -16.49 16.48 -15.99
N GLU A 179 -17.38 17.33 -16.50
CA GLU A 179 -17.08 18.74 -16.77
C GLU A 179 -16.77 19.51 -15.48
N LEU A 180 -17.61 19.36 -14.46
CA LEU A 180 -17.38 19.97 -13.14
C LEU A 180 -16.08 19.47 -12.50
N LYS A 181 -15.77 18.18 -12.61
CA LYS A 181 -14.50 17.60 -12.15
C LYS A 181 -13.31 18.28 -12.80
N ARG A 182 -13.36 18.48 -14.13
CA ARG A 182 -12.29 19.15 -14.87
C ARG A 182 -12.09 20.60 -14.43
N GLU A 183 -13.18 21.32 -14.17
CA GLU A 183 -13.11 22.68 -13.64
C GLU A 183 -12.54 22.72 -12.22
N ALA A 184 -13.03 21.86 -11.33
CA ALA A 184 -12.53 21.72 -9.97
C ALA A 184 -11.04 21.38 -9.94
N GLU A 185 -10.57 20.49 -10.82
CA GLU A 185 -9.15 20.15 -10.95
C GLU A 185 -8.29 21.36 -11.33
N ALA A 186 -8.80 22.28 -12.16
CA ALA A 186 -8.09 23.50 -12.52
C ALA A 186 -7.87 24.43 -11.31
N PHE A 187 -8.82 24.47 -10.38
CA PHE A 187 -8.69 25.19 -9.10
C PHE A 187 -7.79 24.44 -8.11
N ALA A 188 -7.92 23.11 -8.02
CA ALA A 188 -7.10 22.28 -7.15
C ALA A 188 -5.61 22.36 -7.51
N ARG A 189 -5.25 22.44 -8.80
CA ARG A 189 -3.86 22.69 -9.25
C ARG A 189 -3.28 24.01 -8.74
N LYS A 190 -4.13 25.00 -8.46
CA LYS A 190 -3.76 26.29 -7.86
C LYS A 190 -3.88 26.27 -6.32
N LYS A 191 -4.08 25.09 -5.72
CA LYS A 191 -4.31 24.88 -4.28
C LYS A 191 -5.55 25.58 -3.73
N LEU A 192 -6.52 25.90 -4.61
CA LEU A 192 -7.79 26.51 -4.25
C LEU A 192 -8.83 25.41 -3.97
N TYR A 193 -8.55 24.52 -3.01
CA TYR A 193 -9.35 23.32 -2.75
C TYR A 193 -10.79 23.62 -2.32
N LEU A 194 -11.02 24.66 -1.53
CA LEU A 194 -12.37 25.11 -1.16
C LEU A 194 -13.19 25.59 -2.36
N VAL A 195 -12.53 26.17 -3.37
CA VAL A 195 -13.20 26.58 -4.61
C VAL A 195 -13.49 25.36 -5.46
N ALA A 196 -12.55 24.42 -5.56
CA ALA A 196 -12.73 23.15 -6.27
C ALA A 196 -13.90 22.33 -5.68
N GLU A 197 -13.96 22.22 -4.36
CA GLU A 197 -15.06 21.59 -3.64
C GLU A 197 -16.40 22.27 -3.97
N ARG A 198 -16.45 23.61 -3.91
CA ARG A 198 -17.65 24.38 -4.19
C ARG A 198 -18.17 24.18 -5.61
N VAL A 199 -17.29 24.16 -6.61
CA VAL A 199 -17.65 23.90 -8.01
C VAL A 199 -18.43 22.58 -8.16
N ILE A 200 -17.94 21.51 -7.54
CA ILE A 200 -18.64 20.21 -7.56
C ILE A 200 -19.95 20.27 -6.76
N ARG A 201 -19.89 20.84 -5.55
CA ARG A 201 -21.00 20.81 -4.60
C ARG A 201 -22.21 21.61 -5.09
N GLU A 202 -21.96 22.77 -5.69
CA GLU A 202 -23.00 23.66 -6.23
C GLU A 202 -23.39 23.28 -7.66
N GLY A 203 -22.45 22.82 -8.48
CA GLY A 203 -22.72 22.43 -9.87
C GLY A 203 -23.47 21.11 -10.02
N PHE A 204 -23.39 20.21 -9.03
CA PHE A 204 -24.11 18.94 -8.98
C PHE A 204 -24.89 18.85 -7.66
N SER A 205 -26.13 19.37 -7.67
CA SER A 205 -26.93 19.64 -6.49
C SER A 205 -28.03 18.60 -6.23
N GLU A 206 -28.39 18.40 -4.96
CA GLU A 206 -29.45 17.47 -4.54
C GLU A 206 -30.84 17.85 -5.08
N ARG A 207 -31.03 19.10 -5.51
CA ARG A 207 -32.29 19.59 -6.07
C ARG A 207 -32.50 19.14 -7.51
N GLU A 208 -31.41 18.90 -8.23
CA GLU A 208 -31.42 18.66 -9.67
C GLU A 208 -31.10 17.20 -10.01
N PHE A 209 -30.37 16.51 -9.12
CA PHE A 209 -29.90 15.14 -9.35
C PHE A 209 -30.37 14.19 -8.25
N ALA A 210 -30.66 12.95 -8.65
CA ALA A 210 -31.10 11.91 -7.73
C ALA A 210 -29.91 11.43 -6.87
N THR A 211 -30.12 11.41 -5.55
CA THR A 211 -29.08 11.14 -4.55
C THR A 211 -28.85 9.66 -4.28
N ASP A 212 -29.77 8.79 -4.69
CA ASP A 212 -29.71 7.33 -4.58
C ASP A 212 -29.02 6.67 -5.79
N THR A 213 -28.14 7.40 -6.47
CA THR A 213 -27.54 6.98 -7.73
C THR A 213 -26.03 6.76 -7.61
N PRO A 214 -25.43 5.83 -8.38
CA PRO A 214 -23.98 5.63 -8.39
C PRO A 214 -23.18 6.89 -8.77
N ILE A 215 -23.77 7.79 -9.55
CA ILE A 215 -23.14 9.05 -9.96
C ILE A 215 -23.04 10.01 -8.77
N TRP A 216 -24.03 9.98 -7.87
CA TRP A 216 -23.98 10.73 -6.62
C TRP A 216 -22.85 10.25 -5.71
N GLU A 217 -22.64 8.94 -5.60
CA GLU A 217 -21.54 8.37 -4.82
C GLU A 217 -20.18 8.82 -5.35
N ARG A 218 -19.98 8.78 -6.68
CA ARG A 218 -18.77 9.32 -7.31
C ARG A 218 -18.55 10.80 -7.02
N ARG A 219 -19.62 11.60 -6.97
CA ARG A 219 -19.56 13.02 -6.59
C ARG A 219 -19.06 13.19 -5.15
N GLU A 220 -19.55 12.39 -4.20
CA GLU A 220 -19.08 12.40 -2.81
C GLU A 220 -17.60 12.02 -2.68
N GLU A 221 -17.14 11.03 -3.43
CA GLU A 221 -15.73 10.63 -3.44
C GLU A 221 -14.81 11.75 -3.93
N ILE A 222 -15.23 12.47 -4.98
CA ILE A 222 -14.51 13.66 -5.48
C ILE A 222 -14.44 14.75 -4.39
N LEU A 223 -15.53 15.00 -3.67
CA LEU A 223 -15.56 16.00 -2.61
C LEU A 223 -14.62 15.64 -1.45
N LYS A 224 -14.66 14.39 -0.97
CA LYS A 224 -13.76 13.89 0.08
C LYS A 224 -12.29 14.12 -0.27
N LYS A 225 -11.92 13.94 -1.54
CA LYS A 225 -10.56 14.20 -2.01
C LYS A 225 -10.15 15.67 -1.84
N TYR A 226 -11.04 16.62 -2.15
CA TYR A 226 -10.74 18.05 -2.01
C TYR A 226 -10.77 18.53 -0.56
N GLU A 227 -11.61 17.93 0.29
CA GLU A 227 -11.63 18.21 1.73
C GLU A 227 -10.35 17.71 2.44
N ALA A 228 -9.82 16.54 2.02
CA ALA A 228 -8.63 15.95 2.63
C ALA A 228 -7.29 16.56 2.16
N ALA A 229 -7.24 17.08 0.93
CA ALA A 229 -6.01 17.57 0.33
C ALA A 229 -5.28 18.67 1.13
N PRO A 230 -5.96 19.70 1.69
CA PRO A 230 -5.31 20.72 2.51
C PRO A 230 -4.60 20.16 3.75
N MET A 231 -5.21 19.18 4.43
CA MET A 231 -4.61 18.55 5.62
C MET A 231 -3.38 17.72 5.26
N ALA A 232 -3.45 16.96 4.16
CA ALA A 232 -2.31 16.19 3.67
C ALA A 232 -1.11 17.07 3.29
N GLU A 233 -1.34 18.20 2.61
CA GLU A 233 -0.28 19.16 2.27
C GLU A 233 0.33 19.81 3.53
N ALA A 234 -0.49 20.14 4.52
CA ALA A 234 -0.02 20.72 5.77
C ALA A 234 0.88 19.74 6.53
N GLN A 235 0.49 18.46 6.61
CA GLN A 235 1.30 17.42 7.25
C GLN A 235 2.63 17.22 6.52
N ALA A 236 2.61 17.09 5.19
CA ALA A 236 3.82 16.93 4.39
C ALA A 236 4.80 18.10 4.57
N ARG A 237 4.29 19.33 4.76
CA ARG A 237 5.13 20.49 5.06
C ARG A 237 5.77 20.40 6.45
N MET A 238 5.01 20.01 7.46
CA MET A 238 5.56 19.84 8.82
C MET A 238 6.64 18.76 8.86
N ASP A 239 6.42 17.62 8.20
CA ASP A 239 7.39 16.54 8.14
C ASP A 239 8.69 16.99 7.43
N ALA A 240 8.56 17.72 6.31
CA ALA A 240 9.71 18.27 5.59
C ALA A 240 10.48 19.33 6.41
N GLU A 241 9.78 20.18 7.17
CA GLU A 241 10.40 21.15 8.08
C GLU A 241 11.15 20.45 9.22
N GLU A 242 10.59 19.37 9.78
CA GLU A 242 11.23 18.59 10.82
C GLU A 242 12.48 17.87 10.32
N GLU A 243 12.43 17.24 9.14
CA GLU A 243 13.59 16.62 8.52
C GLU A 243 14.69 17.65 8.21
N ALA A 244 14.32 18.81 7.69
CA ALA A 244 15.26 19.90 7.43
C ALA A 244 15.93 20.39 8.73
N ARG A 245 15.17 20.50 9.83
CA ARG A 245 15.70 20.85 11.15
C ARG A 245 16.69 19.80 11.65
N LYS A 246 16.31 18.52 11.63
CA LYS A 246 17.18 17.40 12.06
C LYS A 246 18.47 17.35 11.25
N LYS A 247 18.39 17.55 9.92
CA LYS A 247 19.55 17.61 9.05
C LYS A 247 20.48 18.77 9.41
N LYS A 248 19.92 19.97 9.61
CA LYS A 248 20.68 21.15 10.00
C LYS A 248 21.38 20.96 11.36
N GLU A 249 20.68 20.43 12.34
CA GLU A 249 21.25 20.10 13.66
C GLU A 249 22.41 19.10 13.55
N ARG A 250 22.29 18.09 12.69
CA ARG A 250 23.38 17.13 12.44
C ARG A 250 24.59 17.79 11.80
N GLU A 251 24.39 18.61 10.77
CA GLU A 251 25.47 19.35 10.11
C GLU A 251 26.17 20.33 11.08
N GLU A 252 25.41 21.00 11.96
CA GLU A 252 25.97 21.87 13.00
C GLU A 252 26.79 21.09 14.02
N ARG A 253 26.32 19.91 14.46
CA ARG A 253 27.09 19.01 15.35
C ARG A 253 28.38 18.52 14.71
N GLU A 254 28.33 18.10 13.44
CA GLU A 254 29.50 17.64 12.69
C GLU A 254 30.55 18.76 12.53
N LYS A 255 30.10 19.99 12.21
CA LYS A 255 30.98 21.17 12.14
C LYS A 255 31.60 21.51 13.50
N ALA A 256 30.81 21.49 14.57
CA ALA A 256 31.29 21.76 15.92
C ALA A 256 32.33 20.72 16.38
N PHE A 257 32.11 19.45 16.07
CA PHE A 257 33.07 18.38 16.34
C PHE A 257 34.36 18.55 15.53
N ALA A 258 34.26 18.84 14.23
CA ALA A 258 35.43 19.05 13.38
C ALA A 258 36.32 20.21 13.87
N GLN A 259 35.70 21.34 14.24
CA GLN A 259 36.42 22.48 14.83
C GLN A 259 37.10 22.07 16.14
N ARG A 260 36.37 21.39 17.03
CA ARG A 260 36.91 20.93 18.31
C ARG A 260 38.07 19.95 18.15
N LEU A 261 38.01 19.05 17.17
CA LEU A 261 39.11 18.13 16.84
C LEU A 261 40.33 18.88 16.31
N GLN A 262 40.14 19.92 15.48
CA GLN A 262 41.22 20.77 15.00
C GLN A 262 41.89 21.52 16.15
N ASP A 263 41.10 22.14 17.03
CA ASP A 263 41.59 22.86 18.22
C ASP A 263 42.36 21.91 19.15
N PHE A 264 41.82 20.72 19.38
CA PHE A 264 42.47 19.68 20.17
C PHE A 264 43.84 19.27 19.59
N THR A 265 43.88 19.00 18.27
CA THR A 265 45.10 18.57 17.59
C THR A 265 46.18 19.65 17.62
N ALA A 266 45.79 20.91 17.47
CA ALA A 266 46.69 22.06 17.54
C ALA A 266 47.15 22.39 18.98
N GLY A 267 46.28 22.13 19.97
CA GLY A 267 46.52 22.44 21.39
C GLY A 267 47.33 21.38 22.13
N LYS A 268 47.10 20.09 21.86
CA LYS A 268 47.64 18.99 22.67
C LYS A 268 49.17 18.96 22.79
N ALA A 269 49.89 19.43 21.76
CA ALA A 269 51.35 19.47 21.75
C ALA A 269 51.95 20.64 22.56
N LYS A 270 51.15 21.67 22.85
CA LYS A 270 51.57 22.87 23.59
C LYS A 270 51.46 22.72 25.10
N ILE A 271 50.74 21.70 25.57
CA ILE A 271 50.43 21.47 26.97
C ILE A 271 51.44 20.48 27.54
N SER A 272 52.15 20.89 28.59
CA SER A 272 53.08 20.02 29.30
C SER A 272 52.32 18.88 29.99
N PRO A 273 52.82 17.64 29.92
CA PRO A 273 52.22 16.52 30.65
C PRO A 273 52.39 16.71 32.16
N GLU A 274 51.32 16.47 32.91
CA GLU A 274 51.32 16.48 34.37
C GLU A 274 51.35 15.04 34.90
N PRO A 275 52.31 14.68 35.77
CA PRO A 275 52.33 13.36 36.38
C PRO A 275 51.19 13.24 37.40
N LEU A 276 50.31 12.26 37.21
CA LEU A 276 49.18 12.00 38.11
C LEU A 276 49.53 11.03 39.24
N LEU A 277 50.48 10.12 39.03
CA LEU A 277 50.84 9.10 40.01
C LEU A 277 52.03 9.55 40.86
N GLY A 278 51.77 9.80 42.15
CA GLY A 278 52.79 10.17 43.13
C GLY A 278 53.75 9.01 43.44
N GLN A 279 54.95 9.33 43.94
CA GLN A 279 55.98 8.32 44.25
C GLN A 279 55.57 7.41 45.42
N TYR A 280 54.78 7.92 46.37
CA TYR A 280 54.46 7.22 47.63
C TYR A 280 53.00 7.38 48.10
N ASP A 281 52.15 8.09 47.36
CA ASP A 281 50.76 8.29 47.73
C ASP A 281 49.80 8.31 46.53
N LEU A 282 48.51 8.17 46.83
CA LEU A 282 47.39 8.19 45.89
C LEU A 282 46.48 9.40 46.17
N ILE A 283 47.04 10.55 46.58
CA ILE A 283 46.24 11.71 47.01
C ILE A 283 45.31 12.22 45.90
N ASN A 284 45.76 12.17 44.65
CA ASN A 284 45.00 12.60 43.46
C ASN A 284 44.02 11.54 42.92
N TRP A 285 43.93 10.39 43.60
CA TRP A 285 43.15 9.23 43.18
C TRP A 285 42.07 8.88 44.21
N PRO A 286 41.02 9.72 44.35
CA PRO A 286 39.98 9.52 45.35
C PRO A 286 39.06 8.34 45.00
N TYR A 287 38.94 7.99 43.72
CA TYR A 287 38.11 6.87 43.28
C TYR A 287 38.93 5.60 43.30
N ARG A 288 39.03 4.99 44.49
CA ARG A 288 39.77 3.74 44.69
C ARG A 288 39.01 2.75 45.54
N SER A 289 39.18 1.46 45.24
CA SER A 289 38.67 0.39 46.10
C SER A 289 39.29 0.50 47.51
N ARG A 290 38.47 0.75 48.53
CA ARG A 290 38.93 1.07 49.90
C ARG A 290 39.66 -0.09 50.60
N ASN A 291 39.27 -1.32 50.27
CA ASN A 291 39.84 -2.54 50.88
C ASN A 291 40.96 -3.15 50.03
N ALA A 292 41.36 -2.50 48.94
CA ALA A 292 42.40 -2.98 48.05
C ALA A 292 43.80 -2.71 48.64
N GLN A 293 44.68 -3.71 48.53
CA GLN A 293 46.07 -3.60 48.95
C GLN A 293 46.92 -3.11 47.77
N TRP A 294 47.01 -1.78 47.63
CA TRP A 294 47.83 -1.14 46.60
C TRP A 294 49.30 -1.13 47.00
N LYS A 295 50.17 -1.72 46.17
CA LYS A 295 51.62 -1.62 46.37
C LYS A 295 52.14 -0.41 45.59
N LEU A 296 52.59 0.62 46.31
CA LEU A 296 53.18 1.82 45.72
C LEU A 296 54.70 1.74 45.83
N GLU A 297 55.37 1.93 44.70
CA GLU A 297 56.82 1.86 44.59
C GLU A 297 57.33 2.97 43.67
N LYS A 298 58.63 3.25 43.75
CA LYS A 298 59.30 4.11 42.78
C LYS A 298 59.73 3.26 41.58
N SER A 299 59.37 3.71 40.38
CA SER A 299 59.88 3.12 39.13
C SER A 299 61.37 3.44 38.94
N ASP A 300 62.02 2.71 38.04
CA ASP A 300 63.44 2.93 37.70
C ASP A 300 63.71 4.34 37.14
N GLY A 301 62.69 4.95 36.52
CA GLY A 301 62.71 6.34 36.01
C GLY A 301 62.35 7.40 37.05
N GLY A 302 62.04 7.00 38.29
CA GLY A 302 61.74 7.90 39.40
C GLY A 302 60.29 8.35 39.53
N ALA A 303 59.41 7.98 38.59
CA ALA A 303 57.96 8.15 38.72
C ALA A 303 57.32 7.11 39.65
N GLY A 304 56.09 7.37 40.12
CA GLY A 304 55.33 6.37 40.86
C GLY A 304 54.98 5.14 40.01
N ARG A 305 55.05 3.96 40.63
CA ARG A 305 54.56 2.68 40.13
C ARG A 305 53.54 2.15 41.11
N ILE A 306 52.39 1.72 40.60
CA ILE A 306 51.40 0.99 41.37
C ILE A 306 51.33 -0.45 40.87
N THR A 307 51.36 -1.40 41.78
CA THR A 307 51.14 -2.82 41.49
C THR A 307 49.91 -3.29 42.27
N ALA A 308 49.01 -3.97 41.56
CA ALA A 308 47.81 -4.56 42.09
C ALA A 308 47.79 -6.06 41.81
N ALA A 309 47.69 -6.87 42.87
CA ALA A 309 47.42 -8.29 42.79
C ALA A 309 45.99 -8.53 43.29
N VAL A 310 45.05 -8.56 42.36
CA VAL A 310 43.62 -8.68 42.65
C VAL A 310 43.29 -10.16 42.87
N PRO A 311 42.70 -10.54 44.03
CA PRO A 311 42.29 -11.92 44.28
C PRO A 311 41.31 -12.44 43.22
N ASP A 312 41.28 -13.76 43.03
CA ASP A 312 40.29 -14.42 42.17
C ASP A 312 38.86 -14.32 42.77
N GLU A 313 38.76 -14.22 44.10
CA GLU A 313 37.51 -14.06 44.85
C GLU A 313 37.22 -12.58 45.16
N GLY A 314 35.96 -12.15 44.98
CA GLY A 314 35.48 -10.81 45.30
C GLY A 314 35.24 -9.90 44.08
N HIS A 315 35.37 -8.59 44.28
CA HIS A 315 35.09 -7.57 43.25
C HIS A 315 36.36 -7.08 42.56
N HIS A 316 36.20 -6.50 41.37
CA HIS A 316 37.28 -5.81 40.67
C HIS A 316 37.83 -4.64 41.49
N TRP A 317 39.10 -4.34 41.31
CA TRP A 317 39.70 -3.16 41.93
C TRP A 317 39.65 -2.01 40.93
N VAL A 318 39.24 -0.83 41.40
CA VAL A 318 39.15 0.36 40.56
C VAL A 318 40.08 1.45 41.07
N LEU A 319 40.63 2.23 40.15
CA LEU A 319 41.49 3.37 40.45
C LEU A 319 41.26 4.49 39.41
N GLY A 320 40.83 5.66 39.86
CA GLY A 320 40.55 6.82 39.02
C GLY A 320 40.89 8.15 39.70
N PRO A 321 41.35 9.16 38.95
CA PRO A 321 41.70 10.46 39.49
C PRO A 321 40.47 11.36 39.69
N ASN A 322 40.66 12.47 40.38
CA ASN A 322 39.61 13.50 40.49
C ASN A 322 39.49 14.33 39.20
N GLY A 323 38.70 13.84 38.24
CA GLY A 323 38.60 14.42 36.88
C GLY A 323 37.19 14.78 36.41
N ALA A 324 36.25 15.07 37.31
CA ALA A 324 34.82 15.25 36.95
C ALA A 324 34.52 16.35 35.91
N HIS A 325 35.47 17.24 35.64
CA HIS A 325 35.33 18.36 34.72
C HIS A 325 36.21 18.27 33.48
N TRP A 326 36.91 17.15 33.28
CA TRP A 326 37.77 16.96 32.12
C TRP A 326 36.94 16.66 30.90
N GLU A 327 37.12 17.49 29.88
CA GLU A 327 36.46 17.33 28.61
C GLU A 327 37.47 16.63 27.69
N ASP A 328 38.37 17.37 27.05
CA ASP A 328 39.33 16.79 26.11
C ASP A 328 40.71 16.62 26.78
N TYR A 329 41.31 15.44 26.64
CA TYR A 329 42.59 15.15 27.27
C TYR A 329 43.40 14.09 26.51
N VAL A 330 44.70 14.08 26.78
CA VAL A 330 45.61 12.99 26.42
C VAL A 330 46.10 12.34 27.70
N LEU A 331 45.82 11.04 27.85
CA LEU A 331 46.33 10.21 28.94
C LEU A 331 47.46 9.34 28.38
N ARG A 332 48.60 9.31 29.05
CA ARG A 332 49.69 8.37 28.74
C ARG A 332 50.05 7.59 29.99
N PHE A 333 50.29 6.29 29.85
CA PHE A 333 50.77 5.47 30.96
C PHE A 333 51.54 4.27 30.42
N LYS A 334 52.34 3.64 31.28
CA LYS A 334 52.93 2.33 31.02
C LYS A 334 52.22 1.27 31.84
N ALA A 335 51.98 0.11 31.23
CA ALA A 335 51.38 -1.03 31.91
C ALA A 335 52.18 -2.30 31.66
N ARG A 336 52.23 -3.16 32.69
CA ARG A 336 52.73 -4.53 32.62
C ARG A 336 51.69 -5.45 33.21
N ILE A 337 51.25 -6.45 32.44
CA ILE A 337 50.14 -7.33 32.81
C ILE A 337 50.70 -8.74 32.89
N ALA A 338 51.00 -9.19 34.11
CA ALA A 338 51.53 -10.54 34.34
C ALA A 338 50.42 -11.59 34.28
N LYS A 339 49.23 -11.25 34.78
CA LYS A 339 48.03 -12.10 34.74
C LYS A 339 46.77 -11.25 34.61
N GLY A 340 45.76 -11.74 33.89
CA GLY A 340 44.45 -11.12 33.79
C GLY A 340 44.38 -9.94 32.81
N THR A 341 43.47 -9.01 33.09
CA THR A 341 43.09 -7.91 32.19
C THR A 341 42.97 -6.58 32.92
N LEU A 342 43.50 -5.51 32.32
CA LEU A 342 43.29 -4.11 32.69
C LEU A 342 42.27 -3.50 31.73
N ILE A 343 41.23 -2.87 32.27
CA ILE A 343 40.25 -2.12 31.46
C ILE A 343 40.39 -0.63 31.76
N LEU A 344 40.32 0.17 30.70
CA LEU A 344 40.25 1.62 30.79
C LEU A 344 38.87 2.10 30.36
N LEU A 345 38.20 2.84 31.25
CA LEU A 345 36.98 3.57 30.91
C LEU A 345 37.31 5.05 30.78
N PRO A 346 37.22 5.64 29.58
CA PRO A 346 37.36 7.07 29.39
C PRO A 346 36.06 7.78 29.83
N ARG A 347 36.17 8.91 30.53
CA ARG A 347 35.06 9.76 30.98
C ARG A 347 33.94 9.00 31.71
N VAL A 348 34.21 8.67 32.96
CA VAL A 348 33.23 8.14 33.91
C VAL A 348 32.69 9.24 34.82
N THR A 349 31.40 9.17 35.11
CA THR A 349 30.76 9.93 36.19
C THR A 349 30.89 9.19 37.52
N VAL A 350 30.71 9.88 38.64
CA VAL A 350 30.76 9.27 39.99
C VAL A 350 29.76 8.11 40.14
N ALA A 351 28.57 8.24 39.54
CA ALA A 351 27.57 7.17 39.55
C ALA A 351 28.05 5.93 38.79
N GLN A 352 28.70 6.12 37.63
CA GLN A 352 29.23 5.04 36.80
C GLN A 352 30.44 4.33 37.42
N ILE A 353 31.26 5.03 38.21
CA ILE A 353 32.42 4.42 38.91
C ILE A 353 31.98 3.30 39.85
N ASN A 354 30.92 3.53 40.63
CA ASN A 354 30.40 2.53 41.56
C ASN A 354 29.80 1.32 40.83
N ALA A 355 29.14 1.55 39.68
CA ALA A 355 28.60 0.49 38.84
C ALA A 355 29.71 -0.35 38.19
N ALA A 356 30.78 0.28 37.70
CA ALA A 356 31.91 -0.39 37.06
C ALA A 356 32.69 -1.32 38.00
N ALA A 357 32.70 -1.04 39.31
CA ALA A 357 33.30 -1.91 40.32
C ALA A 357 32.47 -3.18 40.60
N ALA A 358 31.16 -3.15 40.32
CA ALA A 358 30.21 -4.22 40.62
C ALA A 358 29.85 -5.10 39.40
N ALA A 359 29.96 -4.57 38.19
CA ALA A 359 29.76 -5.32 36.94
C ALA A 359 31.00 -6.15 36.58
N ASP A 360 30.87 -7.07 35.60
CA ASP A 360 32.02 -7.75 34.96
C ASP A 360 32.35 -7.05 33.63
N PRO A 361 33.15 -5.95 33.64
CA PRO A 361 33.45 -5.17 32.45
C PRO A 361 34.28 -5.94 31.42
N ALA A 362 34.86 -7.10 31.75
CA ALA A 362 35.61 -7.91 30.79
C ALA A 362 34.68 -8.68 29.83
N ALA A 363 33.41 -8.83 30.17
CA ALA A 363 32.42 -9.54 29.34
C ALA A 363 31.75 -8.63 28.28
N GLU A 364 31.98 -7.32 28.32
CA GLU A 364 31.34 -6.38 27.40
C GLU A 364 32.20 -6.10 26.17
N GLU A 365 31.67 -6.41 24.99
CA GLU A 365 32.32 -6.12 23.71
C GLU A 365 32.59 -4.60 23.55
N GLY A 366 33.74 -4.26 22.97
CA GLY A 366 34.08 -2.87 22.62
C GLY A 366 34.85 -2.07 23.68
N ARG A 367 35.11 -2.64 24.86
CA ARG A 367 35.92 -2.01 25.93
C ARG A 367 37.38 -1.83 25.53
N ILE A 368 38.02 -0.78 26.06
CA ILE A 368 39.46 -0.57 25.96
C ILE A 368 40.12 -1.48 27.00
N ALA A 369 40.52 -2.67 26.56
CA ALA A 369 41.07 -3.72 27.41
C ALA A 369 42.49 -4.09 26.97
N PHE A 370 43.35 -4.33 27.95
CA PHE A 370 44.72 -4.79 27.79
C PHE A 370 44.86 -6.07 28.61
N ASP A 371 45.32 -7.16 28.02
CA ASP A 371 45.48 -8.45 28.70
C ASP A 371 46.93 -8.96 28.63
N ALA A 372 47.22 -10.00 29.42
CA ALA A 372 48.57 -10.56 29.53
C ALA A 372 49.11 -11.10 28.19
N GLU A 373 48.25 -11.65 27.32
CA GLU A 373 48.66 -12.16 26.00
C GLU A 373 49.09 -11.01 25.06
N GLN A 374 48.47 -9.85 25.22
CA GLN A 374 48.78 -8.64 24.45
C GLN A 374 50.09 -7.98 24.87
N THR A 375 50.37 -7.94 26.18
CA THR A 375 51.55 -7.23 26.70
C THR A 375 52.82 -8.07 26.68
N GLY A 376 52.69 -9.40 26.75
CA GLY A 376 53.81 -10.29 27.02
C GLY A 376 54.47 -9.97 28.38
N ASP A 377 55.73 -10.38 28.57
CA ASP A 377 56.46 -10.18 29.84
C ASP A 377 56.92 -8.73 30.09
N GLY A 378 56.77 -7.86 29.09
CA GLY A 378 57.32 -6.50 29.06
C GLY A 378 56.35 -5.39 29.44
N TRP A 379 56.85 -4.16 29.41
CA TRP A 379 56.04 -2.95 29.56
C TRP A 379 55.51 -2.50 28.19
N ILE A 380 54.22 -2.20 28.13
CA ILE A 380 53.62 -1.46 27.01
C ILE A 380 53.45 0.01 27.39
N THR A 381 53.52 0.89 26.40
CA THR A 381 53.14 2.30 26.56
C THR A 381 51.80 2.52 25.89
N VAL A 382 50.85 3.09 26.61
CA VAL A 382 49.50 3.38 26.11
C VAL A 382 49.30 4.88 26.09
N THR A 383 48.84 5.41 24.97
CA THR A 383 48.40 6.80 24.81
C THR A 383 46.93 6.81 24.41
N VAL A 384 46.12 7.58 25.13
CA VAL A 384 44.67 7.68 24.94
C VAL A 384 44.30 9.13 24.73
N GLU A 385 43.81 9.45 23.54
CA GLU A 385 43.31 10.78 23.19
C GLU A 385 41.79 10.77 23.21
N VAL A 386 41.20 11.64 24.02
CA VAL A 386 39.75 11.78 24.18
C VAL A 386 39.34 13.18 23.74
N VAL A 387 38.49 13.27 22.71
CA VAL A 387 38.07 14.54 22.12
C VAL A 387 36.62 14.52 21.68
N GLY A 388 35.86 15.58 21.98
CA GLY A 388 34.46 15.71 21.57
C GLY A 388 33.49 15.64 22.75
N ALA A 389 32.19 15.50 22.46
CA ALA A 389 31.12 15.50 23.44
C ALA A 389 30.10 14.41 23.10
N GLY A 390 29.44 13.87 24.12
CA GLY A 390 28.39 12.90 23.91
C GLY A 390 28.87 11.66 23.16
N ASP A 391 27.94 11.10 22.41
CA ASP A 391 28.14 9.98 21.50
C ASP A 391 29.13 10.29 20.36
N SER A 392 29.32 11.57 20.04
CA SER A 392 30.29 12.03 19.03
C SER A 392 31.74 12.07 19.53
N THR A 393 31.99 11.78 20.81
CA THR A 393 33.35 11.72 21.36
C THR A 393 34.18 10.70 20.57
N ARG A 394 35.37 11.08 20.12
CA ARG A 394 36.36 10.18 19.57
C ARG A 394 37.37 9.83 20.65
N VAL A 395 37.57 8.53 20.84
CA VAL A 395 38.63 7.98 21.69
C VAL A 395 39.61 7.22 20.82
N GLU A 396 40.84 7.71 20.75
CA GLU A 396 41.94 7.06 20.04
C GLU A 396 42.91 6.46 21.06
N VAL A 397 43.19 5.17 20.92
CA VAL A 397 44.10 4.42 21.80
C VAL A 397 45.26 3.93 20.96
N THR A 398 46.46 4.40 21.26
CA THR A 398 47.71 3.95 20.67
C THR A 398 48.49 3.13 21.68
N VAL A 399 48.86 1.90 21.30
CA VAL A 399 49.65 0.98 22.10
C VAL A 399 51.01 0.79 21.44
N GLU A 400 52.08 1.01 22.19
CA GLU A 400 53.47 0.81 21.79
C GLU A 400 54.07 -0.35 22.59
N GLY A 401 54.64 -1.33 21.90
CA GLY A 401 55.15 -2.57 22.49
C GLY A 401 54.08 -3.66 22.62
N GLY A 402 54.52 -4.89 22.92
CA GLY A 402 53.64 -6.06 22.96
C GLY A 402 53.23 -6.58 21.57
N SER A 403 52.37 -7.60 21.55
CA SER A 403 51.93 -8.29 20.33
C SER A 403 50.82 -7.53 19.57
N LYS A 404 50.14 -6.59 20.23
CA LYS A 404 49.06 -5.74 19.66
C LYS A 404 49.44 -4.27 19.54
N ALA A 405 50.71 -3.97 19.25
CA ALA A 405 51.12 -2.59 18.96
C ALA A 405 50.33 -2.02 17.78
N GLY A 406 49.83 -0.79 17.91
CA GLY A 406 48.99 -0.14 16.90
C GLY A 406 48.03 0.89 17.49
N THR A 407 47.24 1.50 16.61
CA THR A 407 46.26 2.53 16.97
C THR A 407 44.85 2.04 16.67
N THR A 408 43.95 2.22 17.63
CA THR A 408 42.51 1.94 17.49
C THR A 408 41.71 3.20 17.77
N THR A 409 40.57 3.36 17.09
CA THR A 409 39.66 4.49 17.30
C THR A 409 38.26 3.97 17.59
N ARG A 410 37.60 4.56 18.58
CA ARG A 410 36.24 4.25 19.01
C ARG A 410 35.41 5.53 19.12
N ALA A 411 34.12 5.42 18.87
CA ALA A 411 33.18 6.50 19.18
C ALA A 411 32.69 6.37 20.63
N GLY A 412 32.28 7.47 21.25
CA GLY A 412 31.70 7.48 22.59
C GLY A 412 30.46 6.60 22.67
N ALA A 413 29.68 6.55 21.58
CA ALA A 413 28.53 5.66 21.44
C ALA A 413 28.88 4.18 21.70
N ASP A 414 30.06 3.73 21.27
CA ASP A 414 30.51 2.34 21.42
C ASP A 414 31.04 2.04 22.82
N LEU A 415 31.29 3.08 23.63
CA LEU A 415 31.94 2.98 24.94
C LEU A 415 30.96 3.18 26.11
N LYS A 416 29.65 3.31 25.84
CA LYS A 416 28.60 3.44 26.85
C LYS A 416 28.59 2.24 27.80
N LEU A 417 28.28 2.47 29.08
CA LEU A 417 28.11 1.39 30.06
C LEU A 417 26.71 0.77 29.89
N SER A 418 26.63 -0.55 29.71
CA SER A 418 25.37 -1.25 29.35
C SER A 418 24.23 -0.99 30.35
N GLN A 419 24.56 -0.78 31.63
CA GLN A 419 23.60 -0.53 32.71
C GLN A 419 23.00 0.88 32.71
N SER A 420 23.46 1.80 31.84
CA SER A 420 22.90 3.16 31.76
C SER A 420 21.79 3.36 30.72
N GLY A 421 21.34 2.31 30.01
CA GLY A 421 20.28 2.43 28.99
C GLY A 421 20.67 3.37 27.84
N ASP A 422 19.66 3.95 27.16
CA ASP A 422 19.79 4.91 26.05
C ASP A 422 20.55 6.21 26.40
N ALA A 423 21.18 6.31 27.56
CA ALA A 423 21.95 7.48 27.98
C ALA A 423 23.10 7.77 27.00
N GLU A 424 23.29 9.06 26.68
CA GLU A 424 24.43 9.53 25.89
C GLU A 424 25.74 9.31 26.67
N PHE A 425 26.83 9.07 25.93
CA PHE A 425 28.17 9.00 26.51
C PHE A 425 28.54 10.33 27.20
N PRO A 426 29.25 10.34 28.35
CA PRO A 426 29.47 11.59 29.06
C PRO A 426 30.30 12.65 28.30
N ASP A 427 29.83 13.91 28.33
CA ASP A 427 30.57 15.07 27.80
C ASP A 427 31.88 15.35 28.54
N ARG A 428 31.94 14.96 29.82
CA ARG A 428 33.05 15.19 30.73
C ARG A 428 33.15 14.08 31.77
N GLY A 429 34.36 13.85 32.27
CA GLY A 429 34.60 12.92 33.36
C GLY A 429 36.05 12.48 33.47
N ALA A 430 36.37 11.86 34.60
CA ALA A 430 37.68 11.25 34.82
C ALA A 430 37.82 9.97 33.98
N PHE A 431 39.03 9.44 33.84
CA PHE A 431 39.19 8.06 33.40
C PHE A 431 39.18 7.11 34.60
N LEU A 432 38.92 5.83 34.37
CA LEU A 432 38.97 4.79 35.40
C LEU A 432 39.76 3.59 34.92
N PHE A 433 40.77 3.20 35.69
CA PHE A 433 41.38 1.88 35.57
C PHE A 433 40.54 0.86 36.35
N VAL A 434 40.23 -0.25 35.70
CA VAL A 434 39.60 -1.40 36.32
C VAL A 434 40.53 -2.59 36.20
N PHE A 435 41.01 -3.06 37.34
CA PHE A 435 41.86 -4.23 37.49
C PHE A 435 40.94 -5.44 37.72
N CYS A 436 40.83 -6.30 36.71
CA CYS A 436 39.92 -7.44 36.76
C CYS A 436 40.32 -8.44 37.87
N LYS A 437 39.37 -9.26 38.32
CA LYS A 437 39.62 -10.27 39.36
C LYS A 437 40.67 -11.27 38.87
N GLY A 438 41.53 -11.74 39.77
CA GLY A 438 42.61 -12.65 39.42
C GLY A 438 43.76 -12.03 38.64
N SER A 439 43.81 -10.70 38.53
CA SER A 439 44.86 -10.00 37.77
C SER A 439 46.07 -9.63 38.61
N GLU A 440 47.24 -9.61 37.98
CA GLU A 440 48.48 -9.07 38.54
C GLU A 440 49.04 -8.04 37.56
N ILE A 441 48.85 -6.76 37.88
CA ILE A 441 49.07 -5.65 36.95
C ILE A 441 49.88 -4.55 37.63
N SER A 442 50.86 -4.03 36.91
CA SER A 442 51.60 -2.82 37.30
C SER A 442 51.35 -1.69 36.32
N VAL A 443 51.11 -0.48 36.84
CA VAL A 443 50.95 0.74 36.06
C VAL A 443 51.95 1.77 36.57
N GLN A 444 52.62 2.48 35.67
CA GLN A 444 53.57 3.55 36.02
C GLN A 444 53.55 4.67 34.98
N ASP A 445 54.27 5.75 35.24
CA ASP A 445 54.44 6.88 34.32
C ASP A 445 53.08 7.43 33.83
N VAL A 446 52.10 7.57 34.72
CA VAL A 446 50.76 8.08 34.38
C VAL A 446 50.82 9.60 34.23
N GLU A 447 50.70 10.06 32.99
CA GLU A 447 50.78 11.46 32.57
C GLU A 447 49.46 11.91 31.96
N LEU A 448 49.02 13.13 32.29
CA LEU A 448 47.83 13.75 31.72
C LEU A 448 48.18 15.07 31.06
N ARG A 449 47.67 15.29 29.85
CA ARG A 449 47.57 16.62 29.24
C ARG A 449 46.09 16.99 29.15
N LEU A 450 45.68 17.96 29.96
CA LEU A 450 44.31 18.42 29.98
C LEU A 450 44.13 19.54 28.94
N VAL A 451 43.53 19.21 27.80
CA VAL A 451 43.38 20.15 26.66
C VAL A 451 42.17 21.05 26.84
N ARG A 452 41.08 20.52 27.44
CA ARG A 452 39.86 21.29 27.71
C ARG A 452 39.19 20.81 28.99
N HIS A 453 38.73 21.74 29.82
CA HIS A 453 37.97 21.45 31.04
C HIS A 453 36.91 22.52 31.37
N SER A 454 35.83 22.09 32.01
CA SER A 454 34.65 22.94 32.23
C SER A 454 34.72 23.87 33.44
N ARG A 455 35.78 23.80 34.27
CA ARG A 455 36.00 24.72 35.40
C ARG A 455 36.85 25.91 34.94
N ARG A 456 36.35 27.13 35.09
CA ARG A 456 37.23 28.32 35.13
C ARG A 456 38.01 28.31 36.45
N GLY A 457 39.34 28.38 36.39
CA GLY A 457 40.17 28.87 37.50
C GLY A 457 40.73 27.88 38.52
N ILE A 458 41.33 26.75 38.11
CA ILE A 458 42.26 26.02 39.02
C ILE A 458 43.63 25.73 38.35
N LEU A 459 43.75 25.84 37.02
CA LEU A 459 45.02 25.73 36.30
C LEU A 459 45.29 26.96 35.39
N ASP A 460 44.57 28.07 35.62
CA ASP A 460 44.94 29.41 35.12
C ASP A 460 45.66 30.17 36.24
#